data_AF-A0A915L6I7-F1
#
_entry.id   AF-A0A915L6I7-F1
#
_cell.length_a   1.000
_cell.length_b   1.000
_cell.length_c   1.000
_cell.angle_alpha   90.00
_cell.angle_beta   90.00
_cell.angle_gamma   90.00
#
_symmetry.space_group_name_H-M   'P 1'
#
loop_
_entity.id
_entity.type
_entity.pdbx_description
1 polymer ?
#
loop_
_entity_poly.entity_id
_entity_poly.type
_entity_poly.pdbx_seq_one_letter_code
_entity_poly.pdbx_strand_id
1 'polypeptide(L)'
;MSLLSDRALTGKESSASYMASVLGKIVVLAKRRFDIFMNLASETESAFKNCQRRGDLDRWYPQLVLAVCQNIENIADDPNTILSQLKIACLEPQKKDAKQNYQQALDNYVKEYMGRPMEKLQTFFDHIDACISQGMQPETIAYQQNFSKLELKKAISAHPGKEVKKGLEQLYKKVEKHLCEEENLLQVVWRNMSEEFIQQYKNYQDLIGKCYYGAEIQMEFGINDILAYFSDIAQQH
;
A
#
# COMPACT_ATOMS: atom_id res chain seq x y z
N MET A 1 13.63 31.00 12.65
CA MET A 1 12.24 30.93 12.17
C MET A 1 12.28 30.68 10.69
N SER A 2 12.01 29.45 10.26
CA SER A 2 12.10 29.06 8.85
C SER A 2 10.83 29.48 8.10
N LEU A 3 11.00 29.76 6.81
CA LEU A 3 9.97 30.12 5.83
C LEU A 3 8.78 29.14 5.73
N LEU A 4 8.81 28.03 6.48
CA LEU A 4 7.75 27.04 6.61
C LEU A 4 6.62 27.51 7.55
N SER A 5 6.86 28.46 8.45
CA SER A 5 5.84 28.92 9.41
C SER A 5 4.82 29.89 8.81
N ASP A 6 5.20 30.67 7.78
CA ASP A 6 4.32 31.72 7.23
C ASP A 6 3.29 31.21 6.21
N ARG A 7 3.49 30.01 5.66
CA ARG A 7 2.49 29.37 4.77
C ARG A 7 1.36 28.66 5.52
N ALA A 8 1.45 28.50 6.84
CA ALA A 8 0.42 27.88 7.66
C ALA A 8 -0.83 28.75 7.84
N LEU A 9 -0.76 30.06 7.57
CA LEU A 9 -1.84 31.01 7.86
C LEU A 9 -2.73 31.33 6.65
N THR A 10 -2.38 30.87 5.44
CA THR A 10 -3.13 31.20 4.22
C THR A 10 -3.67 29.97 3.49
N GLY A 11 -4.67 29.33 4.12
CA GLY A 11 -5.81 28.78 3.38
C GLY A 11 -5.80 27.30 3.00
N LYS A 12 -6.73 26.57 3.64
CA LYS A 12 -7.53 25.45 3.10
C LYS A 12 -6.78 24.34 2.33
N GLU A 13 -5.99 23.56 3.04
CA GLU A 13 -5.87 22.12 2.74
C GLU A 13 -6.27 21.34 3.98
N SER A 14 -7.07 20.28 3.81
CA SER A 14 -7.41 19.38 4.92
C SER A 14 -6.10 18.86 5.51
N SER A 15 -5.97 18.85 6.83
CA SER A 15 -4.79 18.39 7.59
C SER A 15 -4.18 17.08 7.02
N ALA A 16 -5.01 16.18 6.52
CA ALA A 16 -4.60 14.92 5.88
C ALA A 16 -3.90 15.10 4.50
N SER A 17 -4.32 16.06 3.68
CA SER A 17 -3.70 16.37 2.38
C SER A 17 -2.30 16.97 2.55
N TYR A 18 -2.14 17.84 3.55
CA TYR A 18 -0.85 18.41 3.92
C TYR A 18 0.08 17.32 4.50
N MET A 19 -0.42 16.47 5.40
CA MET A 19 0.34 15.37 5.99
C MET A 19 0.82 14.35 4.93
N ALA A 20 0.00 14.05 3.93
CA ALA A 20 0.38 13.13 2.86
C ALA A 20 1.39 13.72 1.88
N SER A 21 1.27 15.01 1.55
CA SER A 21 2.29 15.74 0.77
C SER A 21 3.64 15.76 1.51
N VAL A 22 3.60 15.94 2.83
CA VAL A 22 4.79 15.93 3.69
C VAL A 22 5.39 14.51 3.80
N LEU A 23 4.56 13.48 3.96
CA LEU A 23 5.02 12.08 4.04
C LEU A 23 5.59 11.58 2.71
N GLY A 24 4.98 11.91 1.57
CA GLY A 24 5.51 11.58 0.25
C GLY A 24 6.86 12.26 -0.02
N LYS A 25 7.03 13.49 0.45
CA LYS A 25 8.32 14.19 0.38
C LYS A 25 9.35 13.53 1.31
N ILE A 26 9.03 13.18 2.56
CA ILE A 26 9.94 12.44 3.47
C ILE A 26 10.28 11.04 2.94
N VAL A 27 9.32 10.44 2.24
CA VAL A 27 9.42 9.35 1.26
C VAL A 27 10.69 9.35 0.43
N VAL A 28 10.58 10.22 -0.55
CA VAL A 28 11.56 10.54 -1.57
C VAL A 28 12.82 11.00 -0.84
N LEU A 29 12.69 12.02 0.00
CA LEU A 29 13.45 12.32 1.23
C LEU A 29 14.62 11.40 1.69
N ALA A 30 14.27 10.14 1.95
CA ALA A 30 15.13 9.15 2.60
C ALA A 30 16.16 8.53 1.65
N LYS A 31 15.85 8.53 0.37
CA LYS A 31 16.25 7.49 -0.56
C LYS A 31 17.52 7.86 -1.34
N ARG A 32 17.69 9.10 -1.82
CA ARG A 32 18.91 9.67 -2.47
C ARG A 32 20.08 9.78 -1.52
N ARG A 33 19.83 10.12 -0.25
CA ARG A 33 20.90 10.16 0.75
C ARG A 33 21.42 8.78 1.09
N PHE A 34 20.54 7.77 1.01
CA PHE A 34 20.96 6.37 1.08
C PHE A 34 21.79 5.97 -0.15
N ASP A 35 21.43 6.41 -1.36
CA ASP A 35 22.18 6.10 -2.58
C ASP A 35 23.58 6.72 -2.63
N ILE A 36 23.71 7.97 -2.16
CA ILE A 36 25.01 8.64 -2.05
C ILE A 36 25.90 7.88 -1.06
N PHE A 37 25.34 7.43 0.06
CA PHE A 37 26.05 6.58 1.02
C PHE A 37 26.48 5.26 0.40
N MET A 38 25.63 4.62 -0.41
CA MET A 38 25.95 3.34 -1.05
C MET A 38 27.04 3.48 -2.12
N ASN A 39 27.04 4.56 -2.90
CA ASN A 39 28.12 4.87 -3.86
C ASN A 39 29.45 5.14 -3.12
N LEU A 40 29.41 5.93 -2.05
CA LEU A 40 30.59 6.19 -1.22
C LEU A 40 31.10 4.90 -0.56
N ALA A 41 30.20 4.04 -0.09
CA ALA A 41 30.55 2.74 0.47
C ALA A 41 31.21 1.84 -0.59
N SER A 42 30.68 1.80 -1.81
CA SER A 42 31.26 1.03 -2.93
C SER A 42 32.67 1.50 -3.34
N GLU A 43 32.89 2.82 -3.37
CA GLU A 43 34.22 3.40 -3.62
C GLU A 43 35.19 3.12 -2.45
N THR A 44 34.69 3.22 -1.21
CA THR A 44 35.48 2.92 0.00
C THR A 44 35.85 1.43 0.07
N GLU A 45 34.93 0.53 -0.29
CA GLU A 45 35.19 -0.91 -0.42
C GLU A 45 36.31 -1.19 -1.44
N SER A 46 36.26 -0.49 -2.58
CA SER A 46 37.27 -0.62 -3.63
C SER A 46 38.64 -0.09 -3.19
N ALA A 47 38.67 1.00 -2.41
CA ALA A 47 39.90 1.59 -1.88
C ALA A 47 40.51 0.79 -0.71
N PHE A 48 39.68 0.13 0.11
CA PHE A 48 40.11 -0.62 1.30
C PHE A 48 40.20 -2.14 1.08
N LYS A 49 39.97 -2.63 -0.14
CA LYS A 49 39.92 -4.04 -0.52
C LYS A 49 41.12 -4.89 -0.05
N ASN A 50 42.30 -4.27 0.15
CA ASN A 50 43.54 -4.90 0.62
C ASN A 50 44.13 -4.25 1.89
N CYS A 51 43.36 -3.43 2.62
CA CYS A 51 43.84 -2.72 3.80
C CYS A 51 43.63 -3.52 5.10
N GLN A 52 44.64 -3.59 5.97
CA GLN A 52 44.58 -4.27 7.27
C GLN A 52 43.49 -3.74 8.22
N ARG A 53 43.01 -2.50 7.99
CA ARG A 53 42.02 -1.81 8.83
C ARG A 53 40.57 -1.99 8.39
N ARG A 54 40.31 -2.93 7.48
CA ARG A 54 38.97 -3.27 6.98
C ARG A 54 37.97 -3.54 8.12
N GLY A 55 38.39 -4.25 9.17
CA GLY A 55 37.55 -4.56 10.33
C GLY A 55 37.14 -3.34 11.17
N ASP A 56 37.89 -2.23 11.10
CA ASP A 56 37.46 -0.96 11.71
C ASP A 56 36.27 -0.38 10.91
N LEU A 57 36.35 -0.42 9.58
CA LEU A 57 35.30 0.10 8.69
C LEU A 57 33.97 -0.68 8.86
N ASP A 58 34.05 -2.00 9.01
CA ASP A 58 32.89 -2.86 9.33
C ASP A 58 32.23 -2.49 10.66
N ARG A 59 32.99 -1.97 11.63
CA ARG A 59 32.48 -1.53 12.94
C ARG A 59 31.77 -0.18 12.89
N TRP A 60 32.15 0.69 11.94
CA TRP A 60 31.60 2.04 11.80
C TRP A 60 30.42 2.10 10.83
N TYR A 61 30.31 1.18 9.85
CA TYR A 61 29.18 1.13 8.91
C TYR A 61 27.80 1.13 9.59
N PRO A 62 27.54 0.34 10.65
CA PRO A 62 26.25 0.36 11.33
C PRO A 62 25.92 1.73 11.94
N GLN A 63 26.91 2.45 12.48
CA GLN A 63 26.70 3.78 13.05
C GLN A 63 26.47 4.83 11.97
N LEU A 64 27.13 4.69 10.82
CA LEU A 64 26.98 5.59 9.69
C LEU A 64 25.61 5.41 9.01
N VAL A 65 25.16 4.16 8.84
CA VAL A 65 23.79 3.86 8.38
C VAL A 65 22.76 4.39 9.37
N LEU A 66 22.97 4.20 10.68
CA LEU A 66 22.05 4.72 11.70
C LEU A 66 21.98 6.25 11.67
N ALA A 67 23.11 6.93 11.48
CA ALA A 67 23.17 8.39 11.33
C ALA A 67 22.52 8.87 10.02
N VAL A 68 22.68 8.15 8.91
CA VAL A 68 21.98 8.44 7.65
C VAL A 68 20.48 8.24 7.81
N CYS A 69 20.05 7.16 8.46
CA CYS A 69 18.65 6.87 8.78
C CYS A 69 18.02 7.91 9.71
N GLN A 70 18.77 8.43 10.67
CA GLN A 70 18.33 9.50 11.58
C GLN A 70 18.27 10.88 10.90
N ASN A 71 18.93 11.06 9.75
CA ASN A 71 18.96 12.30 8.97
C ASN A 71 18.15 12.20 7.66
N ILE A 72 17.15 11.31 7.62
CA ILE A 72 16.17 11.10 6.55
C ILE A 72 15.22 12.33 6.46
N GLU A 73 15.77 13.46 6.05
CA GLU A 73 15.01 14.64 5.66
C GLU A 73 15.37 15.11 4.24
N ASN A 74 16.22 14.44 3.40
CA ASN A 74 16.45 14.94 2.00
C ASN A 74 16.62 13.99 0.75
N ILE A 75 15.54 13.85 -0.09
CA ILE A 75 15.20 13.32 -1.47
C ILE A 75 15.79 11.95 -1.91
N ALA A 76 15.33 11.41 -3.07
CA ALA A 76 15.35 10.02 -3.64
C ALA A 76 16.31 9.66 -4.80
N ASP A 77 16.70 8.37 -4.96
CA ASP A 77 16.64 7.57 -6.22
C ASP A 77 16.73 6.02 -5.97
N ASP A 78 16.51 5.14 -6.96
CA ASP A 78 16.21 3.67 -6.86
C ASP A 78 17.06 2.72 -5.94
N PRO A 79 16.52 2.15 -4.82
CA PRO A 79 17.24 1.36 -3.80
C PRO A 79 17.34 -0.15 -4.08
N ASN A 80 16.61 -0.71 -5.06
CA ASN A 80 16.64 -2.16 -5.29
C ASN A 80 17.80 -2.62 -6.19
N THR A 81 18.42 -1.69 -6.91
CA THR A 81 19.44 -2.03 -7.91
C THR A 81 20.86 -2.12 -7.31
N ILE A 82 21.13 -1.53 -6.14
CA ILE A 82 22.48 -1.45 -5.55
C ILE A 82 22.66 -2.45 -4.39
N LEU A 83 21.61 -2.72 -3.59
CA LEU A 83 21.63 -3.74 -2.53
C LEU A 83 21.68 -5.19 -3.05
N SER A 84 21.40 -5.40 -4.33
CA SER A 84 21.57 -6.69 -5.02
C SER A 84 23.00 -6.90 -5.51
N GLN A 85 23.79 -5.82 -5.65
CA GLN A 85 25.17 -5.86 -6.13
C GLN A 85 26.21 -6.01 -5.00
N LEU A 86 25.90 -5.56 -3.77
CA LEU A 86 26.79 -5.67 -2.61
C LEU A 86 26.22 -6.65 -1.56
N LYS A 87 26.70 -7.89 -1.58
CA LYS A 87 26.40 -8.93 -0.56
C LYS A 87 27.11 -8.64 0.77
N ILE A 88 26.71 -7.58 1.47
CA ILE A 88 27.24 -7.22 2.79
C ILE A 88 26.35 -7.86 3.87
N ALA A 89 26.79 -9.00 4.40
CA ALA A 89 26.01 -9.81 5.33
C ALA A 89 25.60 -9.09 6.63
N CYS A 90 26.35 -8.09 7.08
CA CYS A 90 26.05 -7.35 8.31
C CYS A 90 24.93 -6.31 8.17
N LEU A 91 24.45 -6.03 6.95
CA LEU A 91 23.36 -5.08 6.66
C LEU A 91 22.02 -5.76 6.35
N GLU A 92 21.97 -7.10 6.32
CA GLU A 92 20.76 -7.87 6.07
C GLU A 92 19.62 -7.60 7.08
N PRO A 93 19.88 -7.44 8.40
CA PRO A 93 18.83 -7.05 9.35
C PRO A 93 18.20 -5.70 9.02
N GLN A 94 19.01 -4.68 8.73
CA GLN A 94 18.56 -3.33 8.41
C GLN A 94 17.80 -3.29 7.08
N LYS A 95 18.21 -4.11 6.10
CA LYS A 95 17.50 -4.28 4.83
C LYS A 95 16.11 -4.90 5.04
N LYS A 96 16.02 -5.90 5.93
CA LYS A 96 14.74 -6.52 6.29
C LYS A 96 13.81 -5.52 6.97
N ASP A 97 14.32 -4.77 7.95
CA ASP A 97 13.54 -3.77 8.69
C ASP A 97 13.07 -2.64 7.78
N ALA A 98 13.94 -2.11 6.92
CA ALA A 98 13.59 -1.08 5.94
C ALA A 98 12.49 -1.56 4.97
N LYS A 99 12.58 -2.80 4.48
CA LYS A 99 11.56 -3.39 3.62
C LYS A 99 10.22 -3.56 4.34
N GLN A 100 10.25 -3.99 5.60
CA GLN A 100 9.04 -4.13 6.42
C GLN A 100 8.38 -2.78 6.68
N ASN A 101 9.16 -1.75 7.05
CA ASN A 101 8.64 -0.41 7.27
C ASN A 101 8.06 0.20 5.98
N TYR A 102 8.71 -0.02 4.84
CA TYR A 102 8.20 0.39 3.53
C TYR A 102 6.85 -0.29 3.23
N GLN A 103 6.77 -1.61 3.41
CA GLN A 103 5.52 -2.34 3.16
C GLN A 103 4.40 -1.87 4.12
N GLN A 104 4.70 -1.65 5.40
CA GLN A 104 3.73 -1.17 6.36
C GLN A 104 3.23 0.24 6.03
N ALA A 105 4.12 1.14 5.60
CA ALA A 105 3.75 2.47 5.14
C ALA A 105 2.83 2.40 3.89
N LEU A 106 3.15 1.49 2.97
CA LEU A 106 2.34 1.25 1.77
C LEU A 106 0.96 0.69 2.10
N ASP A 107 0.88 -0.31 2.98
CA ASP A 107 -0.37 -0.90 3.45
C ASP A 107 -1.26 0.15 4.14
N ASN A 108 -0.67 1.01 4.98
CA ASN A 108 -1.37 2.09 5.65
C ASN A 108 -1.90 3.12 4.64
N TYR A 109 -1.08 3.51 3.66
CA TYR A 109 -1.50 4.40 2.58
C TYR A 109 -2.68 3.82 1.80
N VAL A 110 -2.59 2.55 1.40
CA VAL A 110 -3.68 1.86 0.67
C VAL A 110 -4.95 1.87 1.50
N LYS A 111 -4.89 1.47 2.78
CA LYS A 111 -6.07 1.47 3.67
C LYS A 111 -6.72 2.84 3.82
N GLU A 112 -5.91 3.88 3.97
CA GLU A 112 -6.41 5.26 4.16
C GLU A 112 -7.04 5.83 2.88
N TYR A 113 -6.40 5.61 1.72
CA TYR A 113 -6.81 6.27 0.48
C TYR A 113 -7.80 5.48 -0.37
N MET A 114 -7.73 4.15 -0.35
CA MET A 114 -8.66 3.27 -1.05
C MET A 114 -10.04 3.28 -0.37
N GLY A 115 -10.08 3.45 0.95
CA GLY A 115 -11.31 3.54 1.72
C GLY A 115 -12.17 2.28 1.60
N ARG A 116 -13.47 2.46 1.34
CA ARG A 116 -14.47 1.39 1.23
C ARG A 116 -15.11 1.39 -0.16
N PRO A 117 -14.45 0.84 -1.19
CA PRO A 117 -14.91 0.97 -2.58
C PRO A 117 -16.28 0.31 -2.82
N MET A 118 -16.66 -0.67 -2.00
CA MET A 118 -17.97 -1.31 -2.02
C MET A 118 -18.65 -1.21 -0.64
N GLU A 119 -18.73 -0.01 -0.06
CA GLU A 119 -19.12 0.21 1.34
C GLU A 119 -20.38 -0.55 1.80
N LYS A 120 -21.48 -0.52 1.03
CA LYS A 120 -22.71 -1.25 1.40
C LYS A 120 -22.51 -2.76 1.43
N LEU A 121 -21.72 -3.29 0.49
CA LEU A 121 -21.43 -4.72 0.41
C LEU A 121 -20.49 -5.13 1.53
N GLN A 122 -19.45 -4.32 1.77
CA GLN A 122 -18.53 -4.48 2.88
C GLN A 122 -19.28 -4.50 4.22
N THR A 123 -20.15 -3.51 4.46
CA THR A 123 -20.95 -3.43 5.68
C THR A 123 -21.87 -4.64 5.85
N PHE A 124 -22.43 -5.17 4.77
CA PHE A 124 -23.24 -6.39 4.81
C PHE A 124 -22.40 -7.60 5.27
N PHE A 125 -21.20 -7.78 4.72
CA PHE A 125 -20.32 -8.88 5.11
C PHE A 125 -19.66 -8.69 6.48
N ASP A 126 -19.31 -7.46 6.87
CA ASP A 126 -18.81 -7.14 8.21
C ASP A 126 -19.82 -7.58 9.29
N HIS A 127 -21.11 -7.39 9.05
CA HIS A 127 -22.16 -7.87 9.95
C HIS A 127 -22.29 -9.40 9.97
N ILE A 128 -22.09 -10.08 8.84
CA ILE A 128 -22.06 -11.55 8.78
C ILE A 128 -20.87 -12.08 9.57
N ASP A 129 -19.68 -11.53 9.35
CA ASP A 129 -18.46 -11.89 10.09
C ASP A 129 -18.62 -11.66 11.60
N ALA A 130 -19.28 -10.58 12.00
CA ALA A 130 -19.61 -10.33 13.41
C ALA A 130 -20.54 -11.41 13.99
N CYS A 131 -21.57 -11.84 13.26
CA CYS A 131 -22.44 -12.93 13.69
C CYS A 131 -21.69 -14.26 13.82
N ILE A 132 -20.83 -14.59 12.85
CA ILE A 132 -20.01 -15.81 12.89
C ILE A 132 -19.04 -15.76 14.08
N SER A 133 -18.41 -14.61 14.32
CA SER A 133 -17.51 -14.39 15.47
C SER A 133 -18.21 -14.53 16.82
N GLN A 134 -19.53 -14.27 16.87
CA GLN A 134 -20.37 -14.48 18.05
C GLN A 134 -20.85 -15.95 18.20
N GLY A 135 -20.41 -16.86 17.33
CA GLY A 135 -20.69 -18.29 17.41
C GLY A 135 -21.84 -18.78 16.51
N MET A 136 -22.42 -17.91 15.67
CA MET A 136 -23.43 -18.32 14.72
C MET A 136 -22.81 -19.20 13.63
N GLN A 137 -23.47 -20.33 13.31
CA GLN A 137 -22.99 -21.23 12.26
C GLN A 137 -23.23 -20.60 10.88
N PRO A 138 -22.24 -20.60 9.96
CA PRO A 138 -22.35 -19.99 8.64
C PRO A 138 -23.60 -20.44 7.87
N GLU A 139 -23.96 -21.73 7.97
CA GLU A 139 -25.11 -22.33 7.29
C GLU A 139 -26.44 -21.74 7.76
N THR A 140 -26.47 -21.17 8.96
CA THR A 140 -27.68 -20.56 9.54
C THR A 140 -27.90 -19.11 9.12
N ILE A 141 -26.87 -18.45 8.57
CA ILE A 141 -26.89 -17.02 8.22
C ILE A 141 -28.00 -16.73 7.20
N ALA A 142 -28.13 -17.54 6.15
CA ALA A 142 -29.13 -17.32 5.09
C ALA A 142 -30.59 -17.38 5.55
N TYR A 143 -30.86 -17.93 6.75
CA TYR A 143 -32.21 -17.97 7.35
C TYR A 143 -32.51 -16.74 8.20
N GLN A 144 -31.52 -15.91 8.54
CA GLN A 144 -31.73 -14.67 9.26
C GLN A 144 -32.39 -13.64 8.33
N GLN A 145 -33.42 -12.96 8.83
CA GLN A 145 -34.20 -12.01 8.01
C GLN A 145 -33.32 -10.92 7.38
N ASN A 146 -32.33 -10.42 8.12
CA ASN A 146 -31.41 -9.35 7.68
C ASN A 146 -30.30 -9.84 6.75
N PHE A 147 -30.08 -11.15 6.65
CA PHE A 147 -29.06 -11.78 5.81
C PHE A 147 -29.68 -12.82 4.87
N SER A 148 -30.94 -12.61 4.51
CA SER A 148 -31.62 -13.53 3.59
C SER A 148 -30.99 -13.49 2.20
N LYS A 149 -31.25 -14.53 1.40
CA LYS A 149 -30.84 -14.58 -0.02
C LYS A 149 -31.26 -13.33 -0.82
N LEU A 150 -32.41 -12.74 -0.47
CA LEU A 150 -32.90 -11.51 -1.09
C LEU A 150 -32.04 -10.30 -0.72
N GLU A 151 -31.67 -10.17 0.56
CA GLU A 151 -30.81 -9.07 1.03
C GLU A 151 -29.41 -9.16 0.44
N LEU A 152 -28.84 -10.36 0.33
CA LEU A 152 -27.57 -10.56 -0.38
C LEU A 152 -27.65 -10.09 -1.84
N LYS A 153 -28.71 -10.48 -2.58
CA LYS A 153 -28.91 -10.04 -3.97
C LYS A 153 -29.02 -8.51 -4.07
N LYS A 154 -29.75 -7.88 -3.15
CA LYS A 154 -29.85 -6.41 -3.08
C LYS A 154 -28.48 -5.76 -2.83
N ALA A 155 -27.70 -6.29 -1.89
CA ALA A 155 -26.37 -5.79 -1.57
C ALA A 155 -25.42 -5.89 -2.78
N ILE A 156 -25.45 -7.00 -3.51
CA ILE A 156 -24.67 -7.19 -4.75
C ILE A 156 -25.11 -6.20 -5.83
N SER A 157 -26.41 -6.10 -6.10
CA SER A 157 -26.95 -5.23 -7.16
C SER A 157 -26.72 -3.73 -6.93
N ALA A 158 -26.36 -3.34 -5.70
CA ALA A 158 -25.97 -1.97 -5.38
C ALA A 158 -24.60 -1.57 -5.95
N HIS A 159 -23.78 -2.55 -6.39
CA HIS A 159 -22.43 -2.35 -6.91
C HIS A 159 -22.24 -3.01 -8.28
N PRO A 160 -22.95 -2.52 -9.33
CA PRO A 160 -22.75 -3.05 -10.67
C PRO A 160 -21.33 -2.75 -11.15
N GLY A 161 -20.75 -3.65 -11.95
CA GLY A 161 -19.34 -3.54 -12.39
C GLY A 161 -18.97 -2.20 -13.04
N LYS A 162 -19.94 -1.55 -13.72
CA LYS A 162 -19.75 -0.20 -14.29
C LYS A 162 -19.51 0.88 -13.23
N GLU A 163 -20.28 0.87 -12.13
CA GLU A 163 -20.10 1.84 -11.06
C GLU A 163 -18.81 1.55 -10.27
N VAL A 164 -18.46 0.27 -10.11
CA VAL A 164 -17.18 -0.14 -9.53
C VAL A 164 -16.01 0.39 -10.36
N LYS A 165 -16.01 0.17 -11.68
CA LYS A 165 -14.96 0.68 -12.58
C LYS A 165 -14.84 2.20 -12.51
N LYS A 166 -15.98 2.92 -12.52
CA LYS A 166 -16.01 4.38 -12.39
C LYS A 166 -15.46 4.87 -11.04
N GLY A 167 -15.75 4.16 -9.94
CA GLY A 167 -15.17 4.43 -8.63
C GLY A 167 -13.65 4.25 -8.62
N LEU A 168 -13.15 3.19 -9.26
CA LEU A 168 -11.71 2.94 -9.43
C LEU A 168 -11.02 4.02 -10.27
N GLU A 169 -11.66 4.51 -11.36
CA GLU A 169 -11.13 5.62 -12.16
C GLU A 169 -10.97 6.92 -11.34
N GLN A 170 -11.94 7.21 -10.45
CA GLN A 170 -11.86 8.36 -9.56
C GLN A 170 -10.77 8.19 -8.51
N LEU A 171 -10.62 6.98 -7.96
CA LEU A 171 -9.55 6.64 -7.03
C LEU A 171 -8.19 6.82 -7.69
N TYR A 172 -8.00 6.32 -8.91
CA TYR A 172 -6.77 6.49 -9.67
C TYR A 172 -6.38 7.96 -9.82
N LYS A 173 -7.31 8.80 -10.29
CA LYS A 173 -7.07 10.25 -10.44
C LYS A 173 -6.74 10.95 -9.12
N LYS A 174 -7.31 10.49 -8.00
CA LYS A 174 -7.02 11.03 -6.67
C LYS A 174 -5.60 10.65 -6.23
N VAL A 175 -5.22 9.39 -6.44
CA VAL A 175 -3.90 8.86 -6.09
C VAL A 175 -2.82 9.50 -6.98
N GLU A 176 -3.05 9.58 -8.30
CA GLU A 176 -2.20 10.25 -9.28
C GLU A 176 -1.89 11.70 -8.86
N LYS A 177 -2.88 12.46 -8.39
CA LYS A 177 -2.69 13.84 -7.89
C LYS A 177 -1.89 13.93 -6.59
N HIS A 178 -1.89 12.88 -5.78
CA HIS A 178 -1.25 12.87 -4.46
C HIS A 178 0.19 12.34 -4.52
N LEU A 179 0.51 11.54 -5.54
CA LEU A 179 1.81 10.93 -5.71
C LEU A 179 2.71 11.81 -6.58
N CYS A 180 3.99 11.87 -6.24
CA CYS A 180 5.00 12.49 -7.09
C CYS A 180 5.28 11.59 -8.31
N GLU A 181 5.65 12.20 -9.45
CA GLU A 181 5.92 11.49 -10.71
C GLU A 181 7.22 10.65 -10.69
N GLU A 182 8.05 10.81 -9.66
CA GLU A 182 9.32 10.09 -9.54
C GLU A 182 9.09 8.60 -9.18
N GLU A 183 9.79 7.70 -9.88
CA GLU A 183 10.02 6.28 -9.51
C GLU A 183 8.87 5.28 -9.65
N ASN A 184 7.93 5.50 -10.59
CA ASN A 184 6.82 4.56 -10.81
C ASN A 184 5.99 4.26 -9.54
N LEU A 185 6.03 5.16 -8.55
CA LEU A 185 5.35 4.97 -7.26
C LEU A 185 3.84 4.78 -7.46
N LEU A 186 3.26 5.48 -8.44
CA LEU A 186 1.87 5.30 -8.85
C LEU A 186 1.58 3.85 -9.27
N GLN A 187 2.45 3.22 -10.07
CA GLN A 187 2.27 1.83 -10.48
C GLN A 187 2.35 0.87 -9.30
N VAL A 188 3.31 1.09 -8.38
CA VAL A 188 3.47 0.26 -7.18
C VAL A 188 2.25 0.38 -6.27
N VAL A 189 1.81 1.60 -5.98
CA VAL A 189 0.62 1.87 -5.16
C VAL A 189 -0.63 1.29 -5.82
N TRP A 190 -0.80 1.50 -7.13
CA TRP A 190 -1.95 1.00 -7.88
C TRP A 190 -2.02 -0.53 -7.87
N ARG A 191 -0.87 -1.19 -8.01
CA ARG A 191 -0.78 -2.65 -7.87
C ARG A 191 -1.19 -3.10 -6.45
N ASN A 192 -0.71 -2.44 -5.40
CA ASN A 192 -1.08 -2.80 -4.03
C ASN A 192 -2.57 -2.55 -3.76
N MET A 193 -3.15 -1.48 -4.30
CA MET A 193 -4.60 -1.24 -4.26
C MET A 193 -5.38 -2.33 -5.01
N SER A 194 -4.87 -2.82 -6.14
CA SER A 194 -5.46 -3.95 -6.87
C SER A 194 -5.43 -5.23 -6.05
N GLU A 195 -4.29 -5.55 -5.43
CA GLU A 195 -4.12 -6.74 -4.59
C GLU A 195 -5.06 -6.70 -3.37
N GLU A 196 -5.18 -5.56 -2.69
CA GLU A 196 -6.11 -5.35 -1.58
C GLU A 196 -7.58 -5.48 -2.03
N PHE A 197 -7.94 -4.93 -3.20
CA PHE A 197 -9.31 -5.02 -3.74
C PHE A 197 -9.68 -6.49 -4.01
N ILE A 198 -8.77 -7.21 -4.65
CA ILE A 198 -8.96 -8.63 -4.96
C ILE A 198 -9.07 -9.45 -3.68
N GLN A 199 -8.27 -9.13 -2.66
CA GLN A 199 -8.33 -9.81 -1.37
C GLN A 199 -9.69 -9.63 -0.69
N GLN A 200 -10.22 -8.40 -0.64
CA GLN A 200 -11.56 -8.13 -0.12
C GLN A 200 -12.64 -8.84 -0.92
N TYR A 201 -12.55 -8.81 -2.25
CA TYR A 201 -13.49 -9.47 -3.14
C TYR A 201 -13.50 -11.00 -2.94
N LYS A 202 -12.32 -11.62 -2.77
CA LYS A 202 -12.20 -13.05 -2.43
C LYS A 202 -12.85 -13.37 -1.09
N ASN A 203 -12.70 -12.52 -0.08
CA ASN A 203 -13.38 -12.69 1.20
C ASN A 203 -14.90 -12.74 1.03
N TYR A 204 -15.47 -11.84 0.22
CA TYR A 204 -16.90 -11.84 -0.08
C TYR A 204 -17.33 -13.13 -0.80
N GLN A 205 -16.57 -13.61 -1.78
CA GLN A 205 -16.87 -14.87 -2.45
C GLN A 205 -16.83 -16.07 -1.50
N ASP A 206 -15.87 -16.11 -0.58
CA ASP A 206 -15.75 -17.15 0.43
C ASP A 206 -16.93 -17.14 1.42
N LEU A 207 -17.32 -15.96 1.90
CA LEU A 207 -18.52 -15.80 2.75
C LEU A 207 -19.81 -16.18 2.02
N ILE A 208 -19.94 -15.85 0.74
CA ILE A 208 -21.08 -16.30 -0.08
C ILE A 208 -21.09 -17.84 -0.16
N GLY A 209 -19.94 -18.46 -0.43
CA GLY A 209 -19.80 -19.91 -0.53
C GLY A 209 -20.15 -20.65 0.76
N LYS A 210 -19.75 -20.10 1.92
CA LYS A 210 -20.03 -20.66 3.24
C LYS A 210 -21.47 -20.43 3.70
N CYS A 211 -21.97 -19.21 3.60
CA CYS A 211 -23.24 -18.81 4.20
C CYS A 211 -24.46 -19.07 3.30
N TYR A 212 -24.27 -19.19 1.98
CA TYR A 212 -25.35 -19.28 0.99
C TYR A 212 -25.18 -20.48 0.05
N TYR A 213 -24.64 -21.58 0.56
CA TYR A 213 -24.45 -22.82 -0.20
C TYR A 213 -25.74 -23.27 -0.92
N GLY A 214 -25.62 -23.64 -2.20
CA GLY A 214 -26.75 -24.06 -3.03
C GLY A 214 -27.74 -22.95 -3.43
N ALA A 215 -27.45 -21.67 -3.13
CA ALA A 215 -28.31 -20.55 -3.53
C ALA A 215 -28.10 -20.07 -4.97
N GLU A 216 -27.04 -20.54 -5.64
CA GLU A 216 -26.61 -20.10 -6.98
C GLU A 216 -26.46 -18.56 -7.11
N ILE A 217 -26.11 -17.89 -6.00
CA ILE A 217 -25.84 -16.45 -5.98
C ILE A 217 -24.36 -16.24 -6.20
N GLN A 218 -24.03 -15.39 -7.17
CA GLN A 218 -22.65 -15.00 -7.49
C GLN A 218 -22.58 -13.48 -7.66
N MET A 219 -21.36 -12.95 -7.58
CA MET A 219 -21.07 -11.57 -7.93
C MET A 219 -21.30 -11.34 -9.44
N GLU A 220 -21.69 -10.12 -9.84
CA GLU A 220 -22.00 -9.80 -11.24
C GLU A 220 -20.78 -9.77 -12.18
N PHE A 221 -19.59 -9.59 -11.62
CA PHE A 221 -18.30 -9.56 -12.32
C PHE A 221 -17.30 -10.38 -11.52
N GLY A 222 -16.30 -10.95 -12.19
CA GLY A 222 -15.27 -11.80 -11.58
C GLY A 222 -13.94 -11.10 -11.33
N ILE A 223 -12.96 -11.87 -10.83
CA ILE A 223 -11.59 -11.38 -10.60
C ILE A 223 -10.93 -10.93 -11.91
N ASN A 224 -11.20 -11.62 -13.02
CA ASN A 224 -10.66 -11.24 -14.33
C ASN A 224 -11.17 -9.86 -14.79
N ASP A 225 -12.43 -9.55 -14.50
CA ASP A 225 -13.00 -8.23 -14.80
C ASP A 225 -12.34 -7.15 -13.94
N ILE A 226 -12.12 -7.41 -12.64
CA ILE A 226 -11.39 -6.49 -11.74
C ILE A 226 -9.99 -6.23 -12.28
N LEU A 227 -9.25 -7.28 -12.64
CA LEU A 227 -7.91 -7.15 -13.22
C LEU A 227 -7.93 -6.33 -14.52
N ALA A 228 -8.93 -6.55 -15.38
CA ALA A 228 -9.13 -5.76 -16.58
C ALA A 228 -9.43 -4.30 -16.24
N TYR A 229 -10.25 -4.00 -15.23
CA TYR A 229 -10.54 -2.62 -14.81
C TYR A 229 -9.27 -1.90 -14.36
N PHE A 230 -8.48 -2.52 -13.45
CA PHE A 230 -7.23 -1.93 -12.97
C PHE A 230 -6.21 -1.73 -14.10
N SER A 231 -6.13 -2.68 -15.04
CA SER A 231 -5.24 -2.59 -16.20
C SER A 231 -5.68 -1.49 -17.18
N ASP A 232 -6.96 -1.45 -17.54
CA ASP A 232 -7.52 -0.44 -18.46
C ASP A 232 -7.29 0.97 -17.92
N ILE A 233 -7.52 1.19 -16.63
CA ILE A 233 -7.36 2.49 -15.98
C ILE A 233 -5.90 2.94 -16.02
N ALA A 234 -4.97 2.03 -15.74
CA ALA A 234 -3.54 2.31 -15.77
C ALA A 234 -2.97 2.50 -17.18
N GLN A 235 -3.65 2.00 -18.24
CA GLN A 235 -3.24 2.20 -19.63
C GLN A 235 -3.79 3.49 -20.25
N GLN A 236 -4.87 4.05 -19.69
CA GLN A 236 -5.53 5.26 -20.17
C GLN A 236 -4.89 6.55 -19.66
N HIS A 237 -3.92 6.44 -18.75
CA HIS A 237 -3.24 7.53 -18.05
C HIS A 237 -1.73 7.32 -18.12
#